data_AF-A0A660XLM8-F1
#
_entry.id   AF-A0A660XLM8-F1
#
_cell.length_a   1.000
_cell.length_b   1.000
_cell.length_c   1.000
_cell.angle_alpha   90.00
_cell.angle_beta   90.00
_cell.angle_gamma   90.00
#
_symmetry.space_group_name_H-M   'P 1'
#
loop_
_entity.id
_entity.type
_entity.pdbx_description
1 polymer ?
#
loop_
_entity_poly.entity_id
_entity_poly.type
_entity_poly.pdbx_seq_one_letter_code
_entity_poly.pdbx_strand_id
1 'polypeptide(L)'
;CMRIALPERKQGLNDEGDTDIKTIEKEVTQFCQDENIIKLANKNNHYKRLLKQITKFKDKLFADPIKVKTPAGDILVQPQRTNNIMEQFFRDVKRHCRKKNGQSSLSKTLKGMLADTALIKNLNHANYMKILLKGKSSLEERFSDVDIGLVRQKFKEEAEQLKKYPQGMVGIFKIPDLPEQLKIVDENQEKVAQL
;
A
#
# COMPACT_ATOMS: atom_id res chain seq x y z
N CYS A 1 29.27 14.21 -2.59
CA CYS A 1 28.38 13.38 -1.75
C CYS A 1 26.95 13.71 -2.13
N MET A 2 26.18 12.77 -2.70
CA MET A 2 24.77 13.02 -3.02
C MET A 2 23.97 13.09 -1.72
N ARG A 3 23.43 14.25 -1.39
CA ARG A 3 22.52 14.45 -0.25
C ARG A 3 21.09 14.33 -0.74
N ILE A 4 20.26 13.60 0.01
CA ILE A 4 18.84 13.41 -0.29
C ILE A 4 18.01 14.63 0.12
N ALA A 5 18.45 15.36 1.16
CA ALA A 5 17.85 16.59 1.64
C ALA A 5 18.77 17.77 1.42
N LEU A 6 18.21 18.98 1.35
CA LEU A 6 19.00 20.21 1.29
C LEU A 6 19.95 20.30 2.49
N PRO A 7 21.17 20.88 2.34
CA PRO A 7 22.17 20.98 3.41
C PRO A 7 21.64 21.52 4.73
N GLU A 8 20.67 22.43 4.65
CA GLU A 8 20.08 23.13 5.78
C GLU A 8 18.85 22.43 6.38
N ARG A 9 18.28 21.45 5.65
CA ARG A 9 17.06 20.75 6.07
C ARG A 9 17.38 19.49 6.86
N LYS A 10 16.82 19.39 8.06
CA LYS A 10 16.93 18.21 8.95
C LYS A 10 15.92 17.11 8.64
N GLN A 11 15.18 17.22 7.54
CA GLN A 11 14.07 16.32 7.19
C GLN A 11 14.55 14.97 6.62
N GLY A 12 15.78 14.90 6.10
CA GLY A 12 16.38 13.65 5.62
C GLY A 12 15.50 12.96 4.58
N LEU A 13 15.15 11.69 4.81
CA LEU A 13 14.26 10.91 3.94
C LEU A 13 12.78 11.37 3.94
N ASN A 14 12.44 12.39 4.74
CA ASN A 14 11.12 13.02 4.75
C ASN A 14 11.11 14.35 3.97
N ASP A 15 12.25 14.78 3.40
CA ASP A 15 12.29 15.96 2.56
C ASP A 15 11.59 15.65 1.23
N GLU A 16 10.69 16.54 0.79
CA GLU A 16 10.00 16.39 -0.49
C GLU A 16 10.90 16.80 -1.66
N GLY A 17 12.02 17.49 -1.37
CA GLY A 17 12.88 18.09 -2.39
C GLY A 17 12.21 19.29 -3.05
N ASP A 18 13.02 20.15 -3.69
CA ASP A 18 12.54 21.38 -4.34
C ASP A 18 13.11 21.53 -5.76
N THR A 19 13.84 20.51 -6.23
CA THR A 19 14.56 20.56 -7.51
C THR A 19 13.65 20.15 -8.67
N ASP A 20 13.72 20.91 -9.77
CA ASP A 20 12.99 20.59 -11.00
C ASP A 20 13.37 19.21 -11.57
N ILE A 21 12.37 18.47 -12.05
CA ILE A 21 12.55 17.09 -12.53
C ILE A 21 13.53 17.01 -13.69
N LYS A 22 13.52 17.98 -14.60
CA LYS A 22 14.38 18.00 -15.78
C LYS A 22 15.85 18.19 -15.40
N THR A 23 16.09 18.96 -14.34
CA THR A 23 17.42 19.12 -13.74
C THR A 23 17.91 17.78 -13.17
N ILE A 24 17.07 17.07 -12.42
CA ILE A 24 17.40 15.74 -11.88
C ILE A 24 17.67 14.74 -13.01
N GLU A 25 16.84 14.73 -14.06
CA GLU A 25 17.05 13.85 -15.21
C GLU A 25 18.42 14.08 -15.88
N LYS A 26 18.80 15.35 -16.05
CA LYS A 26 20.09 15.73 -16.63
C LYS A 26 21.24 15.25 -15.74
N GLU A 27 21.17 15.50 -14.44
CA GLU A 27 22.19 15.08 -13.47
C GLU A 27 22.33 13.54 -13.41
N VAL A 28 21.21 12.81 -13.40
CA VAL A 28 21.22 11.35 -13.40
C VAL A 28 21.78 10.79 -14.71
N THR A 29 21.45 11.44 -15.84
CA THR A 29 22.01 11.05 -17.15
C THR A 29 23.52 11.28 -17.18
N GLN A 30 24.01 12.40 -16.64
CA GLN A 30 25.45 12.67 -16.51
C GLN A 30 26.14 11.65 -15.59
N PHE A 31 25.53 11.33 -14.44
CA PHE A 31 26.05 10.30 -13.54
C PHE A 31 26.18 8.93 -14.21
N CYS A 32 25.21 8.52 -15.03
CA CYS A 32 25.29 7.26 -15.77
C CYS A 32 26.38 7.25 -16.85
N GLN A 33 26.78 8.42 -17.35
CA GLN A 33 27.81 8.59 -18.38
C GLN A 33 29.21 8.86 -17.81
N ASP A 34 29.32 9.15 -16.50
CA ASP A 34 30.59 9.42 -15.84
C ASP A 34 31.55 8.21 -15.95
N GLU A 35 32.73 8.45 -16.51
CA GLU A 35 33.77 7.44 -16.69
C GLU A 35 34.15 6.73 -15.39
N ASN A 36 34.14 7.45 -14.26
CA ASN A 36 34.47 6.87 -12.96
C ASN A 36 33.42 5.84 -12.55
N ILE A 37 32.16 6.12 -12.82
CA ILE A 37 31.03 5.23 -12.52
C ILE A 37 31.05 4.02 -13.45
N ILE A 38 31.37 4.21 -14.73
CA ILE A 38 31.53 3.11 -15.69
C ILE A 38 32.70 2.19 -15.28
N LYS A 39 33.85 2.77 -14.89
CA LYS A 39 35.00 2.03 -14.36
C LYS A 39 34.63 1.25 -13.09
N LEU A 40 33.85 1.84 -12.19
CA LEU A 40 33.35 1.17 -10.98
C LEU A 40 32.36 0.04 -11.31
N ALA A 41 31.46 0.24 -12.29
CA ALA A 41 30.50 -0.77 -12.72
C ALA A 41 31.17 -2.00 -13.35
N ASN A 42 32.31 -1.81 -14.03
CA ASN A 42 33.10 -2.91 -14.57
C ASN A 42 33.77 -3.75 -13.47
N LYS A 43 34.13 -3.12 -12.34
CA LYS A 43 34.76 -3.81 -11.21
C LYS A 43 33.75 -4.36 -10.19
N ASN A 44 32.59 -3.73 -10.06
CA ASN A 44 31.61 -4.02 -9.00
C ASN A 44 30.21 -4.26 -9.58
N ASN A 45 29.69 -5.47 -9.31
CA ASN A 45 28.37 -5.90 -9.77
C ASN A 45 27.21 -5.05 -9.21
N HIS A 46 27.36 -4.43 -8.04
CA HIS A 46 26.34 -3.55 -7.46
C HIS A 46 26.13 -2.30 -8.32
N TYR A 47 27.22 -1.67 -8.78
CA TYR A 47 27.16 -0.51 -9.67
C TYR A 47 26.58 -0.89 -11.04
N LYS A 48 26.97 -2.06 -11.57
CA LYS A 48 26.38 -2.60 -12.80
C LYS A 48 24.87 -2.79 -12.70
N ARG A 49 24.39 -3.34 -11.57
CA ARG A 49 22.95 -3.51 -11.29
C ARG A 49 22.24 -2.18 -11.15
N LEU A 50 22.84 -1.21 -10.46
CA LEU A 50 22.31 0.14 -10.30
C LEU A 50 22.08 0.80 -11.66
N LEU A 51 23.12 0.86 -12.50
CA LEU A 51 23.03 1.44 -13.84
C LEU A 51 21.96 0.74 -14.69
N LYS A 52 21.93 -0.60 -14.65
CA LYS A 52 20.91 -1.40 -15.38
C LYS A 52 19.49 -1.07 -14.95
N GLN A 53 19.25 -0.79 -13.67
CA GLN A 53 17.92 -0.41 -13.18
C GLN A 53 17.55 1.02 -13.61
N ILE A 54 18.49 1.96 -13.50
CA ILE A 54 18.27 3.35 -13.92
C ILE A 54 17.94 3.39 -15.42
N THR A 55 18.70 2.68 -16.26
CA THR A 55 18.44 2.64 -17.70
C THR A 55 17.12 1.95 -18.04
N LYS A 56 16.80 0.84 -17.37
CA LYS A 56 15.53 0.11 -17.58
C LYS A 56 14.30 0.95 -17.26
N PHE A 57 14.39 1.82 -16.26
CA PHE A 57 13.25 2.58 -15.74
C PHE A 57 13.32 4.08 -16.05
N LYS A 58 14.26 4.53 -16.89
CA LYS A 58 14.50 5.95 -17.17
C LYS A 58 13.22 6.70 -17.55
N ASP A 59 12.48 6.18 -18.52
CA ASP A 59 11.25 6.82 -19.03
C ASP A 59 10.14 6.90 -17.96
N LYS A 60 10.15 5.98 -16.99
CA LYS A 60 9.18 5.97 -15.87
C LYS A 60 9.62 6.88 -14.72
N LEU A 61 10.91 7.02 -14.50
CA LEU A 61 11.47 7.88 -13.44
C LEU A 61 11.21 9.36 -13.73
N PHE A 62 11.26 9.75 -15.01
CA PHE A 62 11.18 11.15 -15.45
C PHE A 62 9.92 11.46 -16.26
N ALA A 63 8.85 10.70 -16.07
CA ALA A 63 7.59 10.90 -16.77
C ALA A 63 6.98 12.29 -16.48
N ASP A 64 6.48 12.93 -17.53
CA ASP A 64 5.78 14.21 -17.46
C ASP A 64 4.48 14.11 -16.65
N PRO A 65 4.00 15.23 -16.06
CA PRO A 65 2.71 15.29 -15.41
C PRO A 65 1.56 14.91 -16.34
N ILE A 66 0.59 14.15 -15.83
CA ILE A 66 -0.59 13.73 -16.57
C ILE A 66 -1.67 14.80 -16.44
N LYS A 67 -2.20 15.27 -17.56
CA LYS A 67 -3.34 16.20 -17.56
C LYS A 67 -4.65 15.44 -17.35
N VAL A 68 -5.34 15.73 -16.25
CA VAL A 68 -6.61 15.10 -15.85
C VAL A 68 -7.72 16.15 -15.89
N LYS A 69 -8.79 15.87 -16.62
CA LYS A 69 -9.98 16.73 -16.63
C LYS A 69 -10.81 16.44 -15.38
N THR A 70 -11.03 17.45 -14.55
CA THR A 70 -11.94 17.34 -13.39
C THR A 70 -13.10 18.33 -13.54
N PRO A 71 -14.24 18.12 -12.85
CA PRO A 71 -15.35 19.09 -12.87
C PRO A 71 -14.96 20.51 -12.40
N ALA A 72 -13.87 20.63 -11.64
CA ALA A 72 -13.32 21.91 -11.17
C ALA A 72 -12.27 22.52 -12.13
N GLY A 73 -11.97 21.87 -13.25
CA GLY A 73 -10.98 22.30 -14.24
C GLY A 73 -9.95 21.21 -14.58
N ASP A 74 -9.06 21.55 -15.51
CA ASP A 74 -7.93 20.69 -15.88
C ASP A 74 -6.84 20.76 -14.80
N ILE A 75 -6.47 19.61 -14.24
CA ILE A 75 -5.42 19.50 -13.21
C ILE A 75 -4.27 18.68 -13.77
N LEU A 76 -3.03 19.12 -13.54
CA LEU A 76 -1.83 18.34 -13.83
C LEU A 76 -1.48 17.49 -12.61
N VAL A 77 -1.51 16.17 -12.78
CA VAL A 77 -1.17 15.21 -11.74
C VAL A 77 0.21 14.63 -12.04
N GLN A 78 1.18 14.94 -11.20
CA GLN A 78 2.48 14.29 -11.27
C GLN A 78 2.36 12.86 -10.70
N PRO A 79 2.70 11.81 -11.46
CA PRO A 79 2.76 10.46 -10.93
C PRO A 79 3.81 10.38 -9.81
N GLN A 80 3.50 9.63 -8.76
CA GLN A 80 4.48 9.32 -7.72
C GLN A 80 5.60 8.47 -8.31
N ARG A 81 6.79 9.05 -8.43
CA ARG A 81 7.98 8.44 -9.08
C ARG A 81 8.59 7.33 -8.22
N THR A 82 8.40 7.41 -6.91
CA THR A 82 8.77 6.40 -5.94
C THR A 82 7.63 6.20 -4.95
N ASN A 83 7.71 5.10 -4.24
CA ASN A 83 6.84 4.74 -3.13
C ASN A 83 7.17 5.53 -1.84
N ASN A 84 7.77 6.74 -1.93
CA ASN A 84 8.19 7.53 -0.77
C ASN A 84 7.05 7.79 0.24
N ILE A 85 5.87 8.20 -0.24
CA ILE A 85 4.69 8.40 0.61
C ILE A 85 4.32 7.11 1.35
N MET A 86 4.26 5.98 0.63
CA MET A 86 3.95 4.68 1.23
C MET A 86 5.05 4.23 2.19
N GLU A 87 6.31 4.45 1.87
CA GLU A 87 7.45 4.10 2.72
C GLU A 87 7.48 4.94 4.00
N GLN A 88 7.19 6.24 3.91
CA GLN A 88 7.01 7.13 5.05
C GLN A 88 5.87 6.65 5.93
N PHE A 89 4.71 6.39 5.32
CA PHE A 89 3.54 5.85 6.02
C PHE A 89 3.89 4.55 6.76
N PHE A 90 4.44 3.54 6.06
CA PHE A 90 4.78 2.26 6.67
C PHE A 90 5.92 2.39 7.69
N ARG A 91 6.86 3.31 7.51
CA ARG A 91 7.92 3.59 8.48
C ARG A 91 7.32 4.12 9.78
N ASP A 92 6.39 5.06 9.70
CA ASP A 92 5.71 5.60 10.86
C ASP A 92 4.83 4.57 11.55
N VAL A 93 4.03 3.81 10.79
CA VAL A 93 3.22 2.71 11.34
C VAL A 93 4.11 1.71 12.06
N LYS A 94 5.22 1.27 11.44
CA LYS A 94 6.15 0.34 12.06
C LYS A 94 6.79 0.91 13.33
N ARG A 95 7.17 2.19 13.33
CA ARG A 95 7.74 2.85 14.51
C ARG A 95 6.73 2.88 15.67
N HIS A 96 5.48 3.24 15.40
CA HIS A 96 4.43 3.27 16.42
C HIS A 96 4.13 1.88 16.98
N CYS A 97 3.98 0.87 16.12
CA CYS A 97 3.74 -0.50 16.57
C CYS A 97 4.89 -1.05 17.42
N ARG A 98 6.16 -0.76 17.07
CA ARG A 98 7.33 -1.12 17.89
C ARG A 98 7.32 -0.43 19.24
N LYS A 99 7.03 0.87 19.30
CA LYS A 99 6.98 1.62 20.56
C LYS A 99 5.88 1.09 21.50
N LYS A 100 4.74 0.68 20.94
CA LYS A 100 3.61 0.16 21.73
C LYS A 100 3.85 -1.27 22.23
N ASN A 101 4.35 -2.16 21.37
CA ASN A 101 4.37 -3.61 21.66
C ASN A 101 5.77 -4.18 21.94
N GLY A 102 6.85 -3.41 21.73
CA GLY A 102 8.24 -3.86 21.90
C GLY A 102 8.75 -4.89 20.88
N GLN A 103 7.88 -5.39 19.98
CA GLN A 103 8.24 -6.42 19.00
C GLN A 103 9.02 -5.86 17.81
N SER A 104 10.13 -6.52 17.46
CA SER A 104 10.95 -6.19 16.28
C SER A 104 10.25 -6.56 14.96
N SER A 105 9.56 -7.71 14.94
CA SER A 105 8.77 -8.21 13.82
C SER A 105 7.31 -7.76 13.94
N LEU A 106 6.83 -7.07 12.91
CA LEU A 106 5.46 -6.53 12.87
C LEU A 106 4.58 -7.23 11.84
N SER A 107 5.09 -8.29 11.19
CA SER A 107 4.39 -8.95 10.09
C SER A 107 3.04 -9.53 10.53
N LYS A 108 2.97 -10.13 11.73
CA LYS A 108 1.70 -10.66 12.27
C LYS A 108 0.71 -9.54 12.57
N THR A 109 1.19 -8.46 13.19
CA THR A 109 0.37 -7.28 13.53
C THR A 109 -0.19 -6.63 12.27
N LEU A 110 0.65 -6.35 11.27
CA LEU A 110 0.23 -5.71 10.02
C LEU A 110 -0.72 -6.61 9.21
N LYS A 111 -0.51 -7.93 9.20
CA LYS A 111 -1.43 -8.88 8.53
C LYS A 111 -2.76 -9.04 9.26
N GLY A 112 -2.79 -8.81 10.58
CA GLY A 112 -3.99 -8.90 11.40
C GLY A 112 -4.73 -7.57 11.55
N MET A 113 -4.16 -6.46 11.08
CA MET A 113 -4.83 -5.17 11.05
C MET A 113 -5.97 -5.20 10.04
N LEU A 114 -7.14 -4.68 10.43
CA LEU A 114 -8.24 -4.43 9.48
C LEU A 114 -7.74 -3.50 8.38
N ALA A 115 -8.12 -3.75 7.13
CA ALA A 115 -7.68 -2.94 5.99
C ALA A 115 -7.98 -1.44 6.21
N ASP A 116 -9.11 -1.15 6.85
CA ASP A 116 -9.59 0.20 7.11
C ASP A 116 -8.80 0.94 8.21
N THR A 117 -7.93 0.25 8.97
CA THR A 117 -7.07 0.91 9.97
C THR A 117 -6.12 1.92 9.33
N ALA A 118 -5.79 1.75 8.05
CA ALA A 118 -5.02 2.75 7.32
C ALA A 118 -5.77 4.09 7.20
N LEU A 119 -7.11 4.07 7.10
CA LEU A 119 -7.94 5.27 7.00
C LEU A 119 -7.92 6.14 8.25
N ILE A 120 -7.59 5.55 9.42
CA ILE A 120 -7.45 6.30 10.68
C ILE A 120 -6.37 7.37 10.55
N LYS A 121 -5.32 7.14 9.74
CA LYS A 121 -4.30 8.18 9.51
C LYS A 121 -4.84 9.39 8.76
N ASN A 122 -5.92 9.23 7.99
CA ASN A 122 -6.55 10.33 7.28
C ASN A 122 -7.27 11.30 8.24
N LEU A 123 -7.51 10.92 9.51
CA LEU A 123 -8.08 11.82 10.51
C LEU A 123 -7.20 13.05 10.78
N ASN A 124 -5.90 12.99 10.47
CA ASN A 124 -5.00 14.15 10.56
C ASN A 124 -5.23 15.17 9.43
N HIS A 125 -5.97 14.83 8.37
CA HIS A 125 -6.26 15.75 7.26
C HIS A 125 -7.58 16.49 7.52
N ALA A 126 -7.50 17.83 7.63
CA ALA A 126 -8.65 18.67 7.93
C ALA A 126 -9.81 18.50 6.93
N ASN A 127 -9.51 18.34 5.63
CA ASN A 127 -10.52 18.11 4.59
C ASN A 127 -11.24 16.77 4.78
N TYR A 128 -10.49 15.71 5.12
CA TYR A 128 -11.08 14.40 5.41
C TYR A 128 -11.97 14.48 6.66
N MET A 129 -11.50 15.15 7.71
CA MET A 129 -12.29 15.39 8.92
C MET A 129 -13.58 16.16 8.61
N LYS A 130 -13.52 17.21 7.79
CA LYS A 130 -14.71 17.97 7.36
C LYS A 130 -15.74 17.09 6.64
N ILE A 131 -15.28 16.22 5.74
CA ILE A 131 -16.15 15.27 5.04
C ILE A 131 -16.77 14.28 6.03
N LEU A 132 -15.98 13.76 6.96
CA LEU A 132 -16.43 12.79 7.97
C LEU A 132 -17.48 13.41 8.91
N LEU A 133 -17.23 14.65 9.36
CA LEU A 133 -18.10 15.41 10.26
C LEU A 133 -19.43 15.82 9.63
N LYS A 134 -19.53 15.95 8.29
CA LYS A 134 -20.72 16.46 7.57
C LYS A 134 -21.49 17.57 8.33
N GLY A 135 -20.76 18.60 8.77
CA GLY A 135 -21.35 19.76 9.46
C GLY A 135 -21.45 19.66 10.98
N LYS A 136 -21.06 18.53 11.58
CA LYS A 136 -20.96 18.37 13.05
C LYS A 136 -19.68 18.99 13.59
N SER A 137 -19.69 19.31 14.88
CA SER A 137 -18.59 19.99 15.56
C SER A 137 -17.43 19.06 15.94
N SER A 138 -17.73 17.79 16.20
CA SER A 138 -16.73 16.82 16.67
C SER A 138 -17.04 15.38 16.24
N LEU A 139 -16.05 14.50 16.40
CA LEU A 139 -16.21 13.07 16.11
C LEU A 139 -17.20 12.42 17.07
N GLU A 140 -17.22 12.85 18.33
CA GLU A 140 -18.11 12.36 19.38
C GLU A 140 -19.58 12.62 19.00
N GLU A 141 -19.89 13.85 18.57
CA GLU A 141 -21.21 14.22 18.08
C GLU A 141 -21.59 13.45 16.81
N ARG A 142 -20.58 13.09 16.01
CA ARG A 142 -20.79 12.23 14.85
C ARG A 142 -21.11 10.79 15.22
N PHE A 143 -20.40 10.25 16.21
CA PHE A 143 -20.60 8.88 16.67
C PHE A 143 -21.92 8.72 17.43
N SER A 144 -22.47 9.79 18.04
CA SER A 144 -23.79 9.72 18.67
C SER A 144 -24.93 9.52 17.67
N ASP A 145 -24.77 9.98 16.42
CA ASP A 145 -25.76 9.79 15.35
C ASP A 145 -25.75 8.34 14.80
N VAL A 146 -24.73 7.54 15.13
CA VAL A 146 -24.55 6.19 14.56
C VAL A 146 -25.42 5.19 15.31
N ASP A 147 -26.26 4.48 14.57
CA ASP A 147 -27.05 3.37 15.12
C ASP A 147 -26.16 2.16 15.48
N ILE A 148 -26.11 1.87 16.79
CA ILE A 148 -25.36 0.76 17.37
C ILE A 148 -25.86 -0.60 16.83
N GLY A 149 -27.15 -0.75 16.55
CA GLY A 149 -27.73 -1.96 16.00
C GLY A 149 -27.16 -2.28 14.62
N LEU A 150 -27.17 -1.28 13.73
CA LEU A 150 -26.60 -1.37 12.39
C LEU A 150 -25.10 -1.66 12.43
N VAL A 151 -24.35 -1.02 13.34
CA VAL A 151 -22.92 -1.28 13.53
C VAL A 151 -22.69 -2.74 13.89
N ARG A 152 -23.39 -3.27 14.89
CA ARG A 152 -23.24 -4.67 15.33
C ARG A 152 -23.58 -5.66 14.21
N GLN A 153 -24.58 -5.36 13.40
CA GLN A 153 -24.93 -6.17 12.24
C GLN A 153 -23.80 -6.20 11.22
N LYS A 154 -23.27 -5.02 10.82
CA LYS A 154 -22.14 -4.94 9.89
C LYS A 154 -20.90 -5.67 10.39
N PHE A 155 -20.59 -5.55 11.68
CA PHE A 155 -19.48 -6.29 12.28
C PHE A 155 -19.67 -7.81 12.21
N LYS A 156 -20.91 -8.31 12.35
CA LYS A 156 -21.20 -9.74 12.17
C LYS A 156 -21.03 -10.17 10.72
N GLU A 157 -21.58 -9.40 9.78
CA GLU A 157 -21.46 -9.67 8.34
C GLU A 157 -19.97 -9.69 7.91
N GLU A 158 -19.17 -8.70 8.31
CA GLU A 158 -17.74 -8.67 8.03
C GLU A 158 -16.99 -9.83 8.68
N ALA A 159 -17.33 -10.20 9.92
CA ALA A 159 -16.74 -11.37 10.56
C ALA A 159 -17.07 -12.67 9.82
N GLU A 160 -18.26 -12.79 9.25
CA GLU A 160 -18.65 -13.92 8.39
C GLU A 160 -17.91 -13.92 7.06
N GLN A 161 -17.74 -12.76 6.41
CA GLN A 161 -16.92 -12.64 5.19
C GLN A 161 -15.44 -12.96 5.45
N LEU A 162 -14.94 -12.62 6.64
CA LEU A 162 -13.56 -12.87 7.07
C LEU A 162 -13.37 -14.24 7.73
N LYS A 163 -14.42 -15.08 7.85
CA LYS A 163 -14.29 -16.45 8.34
C LYS A 163 -13.29 -17.19 7.44
N LYS A 164 -12.12 -17.45 8.00
CA LYS A 164 -11.17 -18.36 7.37
C LYS A 164 -11.81 -19.74 7.33
N TYR A 165 -11.77 -20.36 6.16
CA TYR A 165 -12.12 -21.75 6.02
C TYR A 165 -11.36 -22.60 7.06
N PRO A 166 -11.99 -23.64 7.63
CA PRO A 166 -11.34 -24.56 8.55
C PRO A 166 -10.00 -25.06 8.04
N GLN A 167 -9.05 -25.28 8.95
CA GLN A 167 -7.74 -25.82 8.61
C GLN A 167 -7.93 -27.19 7.93
N GLY A 168 -7.51 -27.32 6.66
CA GLY A 168 -7.74 -28.52 5.83
C GLY A 168 -8.62 -28.30 4.60
N MET A 169 -9.47 -27.26 4.58
CA MET A 169 -10.38 -27.00 3.44
C MET A 169 -9.64 -26.59 2.16
N VAL A 170 -8.42 -26.07 2.27
CA VAL A 170 -7.57 -25.71 1.11
C VAL A 170 -7.28 -26.90 0.19
N GLY A 171 -7.24 -28.12 0.73
CA GLY A 171 -7.09 -29.34 -0.07
C GLY A 171 -8.35 -29.64 -0.88
N ILE A 172 -9.52 -29.35 -0.32
CA ILE A 172 -10.83 -29.58 -0.96
C ILE A 172 -11.02 -28.66 -2.16
N PHE A 173 -10.65 -27.38 -2.05
CA PHE A 173 -10.73 -26.42 -3.17
C PHE A 173 -9.79 -26.73 -4.35
N LYS A 174 -8.87 -27.69 -4.21
CA LYS A 174 -7.95 -28.12 -5.27
C LYS A 174 -8.44 -29.34 -6.04
N ILE A 175 -9.53 -29.97 -5.58
CA ILE A 175 -10.13 -31.11 -6.25
C ILE A 175 -10.81 -30.58 -7.53
N PRO A 176 -10.39 -31.02 -8.73
CA PRO A 176 -11.05 -30.64 -9.97
C PRO A 176 -12.47 -31.22 -9.99
N ASP A 177 -13.41 -30.46 -10.53
CA ASP A 177 -14.82 -30.84 -10.69
C ASP A 177 -15.49 -31.37 -9.42
N LEU A 178 -15.04 -30.85 -8.26
CA LEU A 178 -15.58 -31.16 -6.94
C LEU A 178 -17.12 -31.13 -6.85
N PRO A 179 -17.85 -30.17 -7.48
CA PRO A 179 -19.32 -30.16 -7.43
C PRO A 179 -19.95 -31.40 -8.05
N GLU A 180 -19.33 -32.00 -9.07
CA GLU A 180 -19.83 -33.22 -9.71
C GLU A 180 -19.52 -34.45 -8.86
N GLN A 181 -18.34 -34.50 -8.23
CA GLN A 181 -17.96 -35.59 -7.34
C GLN A 181 -18.84 -35.68 -6.08
N LEU A 182 -19.30 -34.54 -5.55
CA LEU A 182 -20.19 -34.53 -4.39
C LEU A 182 -21.59 -35.07 -4.74
N LYS A 183 -22.11 -34.77 -5.92
CA LYS A 183 -23.41 -35.31 -6.39
C LYS A 183 -23.39 -36.84 -6.52
N ILE A 184 -22.27 -37.40 -6.98
CA ILE A 184 -22.09 -38.85 -7.12
C ILE A 184 -22.11 -39.55 -5.74
N VAL A 185 -21.63 -38.89 -4.68
CA VAL A 185 -21.64 -39.47 -3.33
C VAL A 185 -23.04 -39.48 -2.74
N ASP A 186 -23.82 -38.41 -2.91
CA ASP A 186 -25.21 -38.33 -2.42
C ASP A 186 -26.11 -39.37 -3.11
N GLU A 187 -26.00 -39.52 -4.44
CA GLU A 187 -26.76 -40.53 -5.20
C GLU A 187 -26.44 -41.97 -4.80
N ASN A 188 -25.21 -42.24 -4.35
CA ASN A 188 -24.80 -43.57 -3.89
C ASN A 188 -25.28 -43.85 -2.46
N GLN A 189 -25.41 -42.84 -1.60
CA GLN A 189 -25.96 -43.02 -0.26
C GLN A 189 -27.47 -43.28 -0.29
N GLU A 190 -28.21 -42.63 -1.18
CA GLU A 190 -29.65 -42.89 -1.36
C GLU A 190 -29.93 -44.32 -1.86
N LYS A 191 -29.07 -44.86 -2.74
CA LYS A 191 -29.20 -46.25 -3.23
C LYS A 191 -28.89 -47.29 -2.16
N VAL A 192 -27.98 -47.01 -1.23
CA VAL A 192 -27.63 -47.92 -0.12
C VAL A 192 -28.69 -47.88 0.98
N ALA A 193 -29.37 -46.76 1.19
CA ALA A 193 -30.47 -46.64 2.16
C ALA A 193 -31.80 -47.26 1.68
N GLN A 194 -31.89 -47.66 0.41
CA GLN A 194 -33.06 -48.31 -0.20
C GLN A 194 -32.92 -49.84 -0.30
N LEU A 195 -31.86 -50.43 0.26
CA LEU A 195 -31.65 -51.86 0.45
C LEU A 195 -31.85 -52.24 1.92
#